data_AF-A0A9W9ZY17-F1
#
_entry.id   AF-A0A9W9ZY17-F1
#
_cell.length_a   1.000
_cell.length_b   1.000
_cell.length_c   1.000
_cell.angle_alpha   90.00
_cell.angle_beta   90.00
_cell.angle_gamma   90.00
#
_symmetry.space_group_name_H-M   'P 1'
#
loop_
_entity.id
_entity.type
_entity.pdbx_description
1 polymer ?
#
loop_
_entity_poly.entity_id
_entity_poly.type
_entity_poly.pdbx_seq_one_letter_code
_entity_poly.pdbx_strand_id
1 'polypeptide(L)'
;MFYINDAFGTAHRAHSSMVGVDLPQKAAGFLMEKELVYFAKAVEKPDRPYLAILGGAKVADKILLIENLLEKVNEMIIGGGMAYTFTKVLSNMEIGKSLFDEEGSKIVHKLCEKAKQKGVILHLPVDFITASKFAEDAEASRECHSTIRNCSRLDGNTLHLFDNVVIKSAS
;
A
#
# COMPACT_ATOMS: atom_id res chain seq x y z
N MET A 1 5.75 -25.35 -33.04
CA MET A 1 6.02 -25.51 -31.60
C MET A 1 5.64 -24.21 -30.93
N PHE A 2 4.86 -24.26 -29.86
CA PHE A 2 4.31 -23.08 -29.19
C PHE A 2 4.97 -22.91 -27.83
N TYR A 3 5.21 -21.67 -27.43
CA TYR A 3 5.53 -21.31 -26.05
C TYR A 3 4.32 -20.61 -25.43
N ILE A 4 3.87 -21.10 -24.28
CA ILE A 4 2.77 -20.52 -23.53
C ILE A 4 3.29 -20.16 -22.15
N ASN A 5 3.20 -18.88 -21.78
CA ASN A 5 3.56 -18.41 -20.45
C ASN A 5 2.28 -18.19 -19.62
N ASP A 6 2.10 -19.01 -18.59
CA ASP A 6 0.99 -18.88 -17.65
C ASP A 6 1.47 -18.52 -16.22
N ALA A 7 2.69 -18.00 -16.10
CA ALA A 7 3.37 -17.75 -14.82
C ALA A 7 3.41 -16.25 -14.48
N PHE A 8 2.24 -15.66 -14.20
CA PHE A 8 2.12 -14.22 -13.88
C PHE A 8 3.01 -13.79 -12.70
N GLY A 9 3.10 -14.60 -11.64
CA GLY A 9 3.90 -14.29 -10.45
C GLY A 9 5.40 -14.09 -10.72
N THR A 10 5.92 -14.65 -11.82
CA THR A 10 7.32 -14.47 -12.25
C THR A 10 7.47 -13.54 -13.45
N ALA A 11 6.39 -12.96 -13.98
CA ALA A 11 6.38 -12.06 -15.14
C ALA A 11 7.28 -10.82 -14.97
N HIS A 12 7.50 -10.39 -13.73
CA HIS A 12 8.38 -9.27 -13.41
C HIS A 12 9.88 -9.62 -13.46
N ARG A 13 10.25 -10.89 -13.71
CA ARG A 13 11.65 -11.37 -13.72
C ARG A 13 12.09 -11.76 -15.13
N ALA A 14 13.19 -11.17 -15.59
CA ALA A 14 13.80 -11.48 -16.89
C ALA A 14 14.64 -12.78 -16.83
N HIS A 15 14.05 -13.90 -16.42
CA HIS A 15 14.70 -15.21 -16.38
C HIS A 15 14.56 -15.95 -17.72
N SER A 16 15.47 -16.90 -18.00
CA SER A 16 15.48 -17.65 -19.26
C SER A 16 14.15 -18.34 -19.59
N SER A 17 13.42 -18.84 -18.58
CA SER A 17 12.10 -19.46 -18.76
C SER A 17 10.98 -18.47 -19.12
N MET A 18 11.21 -17.16 -18.96
CA MET A 18 10.25 -16.09 -19.22
C MET A 18 10.52 -15.39 -20.55
N VAL A 19 11.79 -15.11 -20.84
CA VAL A 19 12.20 -14.28 -22.00
C VAL A 19 13.14 -15.00 -22.96
N GLY A 20 13.72 -16.15 -22.56
CA GLY A 20 14.77 -16.84 -23.30
C GLY A 20 14.31 -17.93 -24.27
N VAL A 21 12.99 -18.18 -24.35
CA VAL A 21 12.45 -19.15 -25.31
C VAL A 21 12.24 -18.46 -26.66
N ASP A 22 13.10 -18.76 -27.62
CA ASP A 22 13.03 -18.22 -28.97
C ASP A 22 12.21 -19.14 -29.90
N LEU A 23 10.89 -19.00 -29.82
CA LEU A 23 9.95 -19.63 -30.73
C LEU A 23 9.11 -18.55 -31.44
N PRO A 24 8.72 -18.77 -32.70
CA PRO A 24 7.94 -17.80 -33.47
C PRO A 24 6.53 -17.60 -32.90
N GLN A 25 5.98 -18.60 -32.21
CA GLN A 25 4.64 -18.56 -31.64
C GLN A 25 4.72 -18.55 -30.11
N LYS A 26 4.41 -17.39 -29.52
CA LYS A 26 4.41 -17.13 -28.07
C LYS A 26 3.05 -16.59 -27.65
N ALA A 27 2.46 -17.14 -26.60
CA ALA A 27 1.15 -16.71 -26.08
C ALA A 27 1.17 -16.60 -24.55
N ALA A 28 0.30 -15.75 -24.01
CA ALA A 28 -0.06 -15.79 -22.60
C ALA A 28 -1.09 -16.91 -22.38
N GLY A 29 -0.95 -17.66 -21.29
CA GLY A 29 -1.97 -18.61 -20.85
C GLY A 29 -3.17 -17.89 -20.24
N PHE A 30 -4.21 -18.66 -19.91
CA PHE A 30 -5.47 -18.10 -19.40
C PHE A 30 -5.36 -17.50 -17.99
N LEU A 31 -4.45 -17.99 -17.14
CA LEU A 31 -4.19 -17.35 -15.84
C LEU A 31 -3.53 -16.00 -16.06
N MET A 32 -2.51 -15.93 -16.92
CA MET A 32 -1.83 -14.68 -17.24
C MET A 32 -2.78 -13.66 -17.89
N GLU A 33 -3.65 -14.10 -18.81
CA GLU A 33 -4.69 -13.25 -19.39
C GLU A 33 -5.65 -12.71 -18.33
N LYS A 34 -6.19 -13.56 -17.45
CA LYS A 34 -7.12 -13.16 -16.39
C LYS A 34 -6.52 -12.12 -15.45
N GLU A 35 -5.28 -12.34 -15.00
CA GLU A 35 -4.55 -11.41 -14.15
C GLU A 35 -4.34 -10.06 -14.87
N LEU A 36 -3.86 -10.07 -16.12
CA LEU A 36 -3.65 -8.85 -16.89
C LEU A 36 -4.95 -8.07 -17.11
N VAL A 37 -6.05 -8.74 -17.44
CA VAL A 37 -7.36 -8.11 -17.62
C VAL A 37 -7.85 -7.49 -16.32
N TYR A 38 -7.69 -8.19 -15.20
CA TYR A 38 -8.09 -7.68 -13.89
C TYR A 38 -7.26 -6.45 -13.48
N PHE A 39 -5.93 -6.53 -13.62
CA PHE A 39 -5.04 -5.41 -13.33
C PHE A 39 -5.28 -4.21 -14.25
N ALA A 40 -5.47 -4.43 -15.55
CA ALA A 40 -5.77 -3.35 -16.50
C ALA A 40 -7.07 -2.62 -16.12
N LYS A 41 -8.12 -3.35 -15.76
CA LYS A 41 -9.38 -2.76 -15.28
C LYS A 41 -9.16 -1.90 -14.03
N ALA A 42 -8.47 -2.43 -13.02
CA ALA A 42 -8.20 -1.71 -11.77
C ALA A 42 -7.30 -0.47 -11.96
N VAL A 43 -6.40 -0.48 -12.96
CA VAL A 43 -5.37 0.56 -13.13
C VAL A 43 -5.75 1.61 -14.17
N GLU A 44 -6.54 1.27 -15.19
CA GLU A 44 -6.92 2.19 -16.28
C GLU A 44 -8.31 2.81 -16.08
N LYS A 45 -9.29 2.00 -15.66
CA LYS A 45 -10.68 2.44 -15.44
C LYS A 45 -11.26 1.81 -14.17
N PRO A 46 -10.73 2.16 -12.99
CA PRO A 46 -11.28 1.67 -11.75
C PRO A 46 -12.68 2.23 -11.52
N ASP A 47 -13.55 1.39 -10.96
CA ASP A 47 -14.79 1.86 -10.34
C ASP A 47 -14.42 2.81 -9.18
N ARG A 48 -15.19 3.88 -9.03
CA ARG A 48 -14.92 4.94 -8.06
C ARG A 48 -15.95 4.90 -6.93
N PRO A 49 -15.52 5.05 -5.66
CA PRO A 49 -14.21 5.55 -5.23
C PRO A 49 -13.11 4.48 -5.24
N TYR A 50 -12.00 4.77 -5.93
CA TYR A 50 -10.88 3.83 -6.04
C TYR A 50 -9.96 3.94 -4.82
N LEU A 51 -9.95 2.90 -4.00
CA LEU A 51 -9.12 2.80 -2.80
C LEU A 51 -7.86 1.97 -3.05
N ALA A 52 -6.69 2.50 -2.70
CA ALA A 52 -5.47 1.71 -2.61
C ALA A 52 -5.07 1.44 -1.17
N ILE A 53 -4.74 0.19 -0.85
CA ILE A 53 -4.25 -0.22 0.47
C ILE A 53 -2.78 -0.61 0.33
N LEU A 54 -1.91 0.13 1.00
CA LEU A 54 -0.47 -0.06 0.96
C LEU A 54 0.05 -0.37 2.37
N GLY A 55 0.45 -1.62 2.59
CA GLY A 55 1.20 -2.03 3.77
C GLY A 55 2.66 -2.33 3.43
N GLY A 56 3.56 -2.33 4.40
CA GLY A 56 4.96 -2.70 4.17
C GLY A 56 5.89 -2.27 5.31
N ALA A 57 7.18 -2.61 5.20
CA ALA A 57 8.18 -2.27 6.21
C ALA A 57 8.88 -0.92 5.94
N LYS A 58 9.20 -0.62 4.67
CA LYS A 58 9.96 0.56 4.26
C LYS A 58 9.17 1.39 3.27
N VAL A 59 9.26 2.72 3.39
CA VAL A 59 8.63 3.67 2.48
C VAL A 59 9.44 3.81 1.21
N ALA A 60 10.78 3.78 1.32
CA ALA A 60 11.75 3.93 0.23
C ALA A 60 11.50 2.96 -0.93
N ASP A 61 11.18 1.70 -0.62
CA ASP A 61 10.93 0.67 -1.64
C ASP A 61 9.62 0.89 -2.41
N LYS A 62 8.70 1.69 -1.85
CA LYS A 62 7.33 1.89 -2.37
C LYS A 62 7.04 3.31 -2.84
N ILE A 63 8.04 4.18 -2.88
CA ILE A 63 7.88 5.59 -3.29
C ILE A 63 7.24 5.69 -4.67
N LEU A 64 7.86 5.01 -5.66
CA LEU A 64 7.39 5.05 -7.04
C LEU A 64 5.96 4.52 -7.17
N LEU A 65 5.62 3.49 -6.39
CA LEU A 65 4.28 2.92 -6.36
C LEU A 65 3.27 3.91 -5.78
N ILE A 66 3.58 4.56 -4.65
CA ILE A 66 2.73 5.59 -4.05
C ILE A 66 2.54 6.74 -5.03
N GLU A 67 3.62 7.26 -5.64
CA GLU A 67 3.55 8.40 -6.56
C GLU A 67 2.68 8.12 -7.79
N ASN A 68 2.73 6.90 -8.33
CA ASN A 68 1.90 6.44 -9.44
C ASN A 68 0.44 6.24 -9.03
N LEU A 69 0.20 5.70 -7.84
CA LEU A 69 -1.16 5.45 -7.34
C LEU A 69 -1.88 6.74 -6.96
N LEU A 70 -1.17 7.72 -6.39
CA LEU A 70 -1.73 9.05 -6.04
C LEU A 70 -2.32 9.80 -7.24
N GLU A 71 -1.99 9.41 -8.47
CA GLU A 71 -2.56 10.00 -9.69
C GLU A 71 -3.89 9.36 -10.10
N LYS A 72 -4.23 8.21 -9.53
CA LYS A 72 -5.35 7.38 -9.96
C LYS A 72 -6.41 7.18 -8.87
N VAL A 73 -5.96 7.00 -7.63
CA VAL A 73 -6.80 6.65 -6.48
C VAL A 73 -7.54 7.87 -5.94
N ASN A 74 -8.68 7.62 -5.29
CA ASN A 74 -9.44 8.64 -4.55
C ASN A 74 -9.05 8.64 -3.07
N GLU A 75 -8.82 7.45 -2.53
CA GLU A 75 -8.47 7.25 -1.13
C GLU A 75 -7.29 6.27 -1.06
N MET A 76 -6.39 6.45 -0.08
CA MET A 76 -5.24 5.57 0.11
C MET A 76 -5.04 5.28 1.60
N ILE A 77 -5.02 3.99 1.95
CA ILE A 77 -4.67 3.52 3.29
C ILE A 77 -3.19 3.18 3.32
N ILE A 78 -2.46 3.72 4.30
CA ILE A 78 -1.07 3.38 4.56
C ILE A 78 -0.99 2.66 5.90
N GLY A 79 -0.62 1.38 5.87
CA GLY A 79 -0.55 0.50 7.05
C GLY A 79 0.81 -0.16 7.25
N GLY A 80 0.94 -0.97 8.30
CA GLY A 80 2.17 -1.72 8.61
C GLY A 80 3.34 -0.83 9.08
N GLY A 81 4.56 -1.32 8.94
CA GLY A 81 5.79 -0.65 9.40
C GLY A 81 6.00 0.74 8.78
N MET A 82 5.61 0.92 7.53
CA MET A 82 5.72 2.20 6.84
C MET A 82 4.79 3.28 7.43
N ALA A 83 3.68 2.90 8.07
CA ALA A 83 2.80 3.86 8.73
C ALA A 83 3.50 4.57 9.91
N TYR A 84 4.43 3.90 10.61
CA TYR A 84 5.21 4.53 11.69
C TYR A 84 6.08 5.68 11.19
N THR A 85 6.67 5.56 10.00
CA THR A 85 7.43 6.66 9.38
C THR A 85 6.51 7.85 9.09
N PHE A 86 5.29 7.60 8.59
CA PHE A 86 4.30 8.66 8.34
C PHE A 86 3.82 9.33 9.64
N THR A 87 3.44 8.55 10.65
CA THR A 87 2.93 9.12 11.92
C THR A 87 4.02 9.83 12.70
N LYS A 88 5.26 9.33 12.68
CA LYS A 88 6.41 10.02 13.27
C LYS A 88 6.70 11.35 12.58
N VAL A 89 6.71 11.40 11.26
CA VAL A 89 7.01 12.65 10.54
C VAL A 89 5.88 13.67 10.63
N LEU A 90 4.62 13.22 10.53
CA LEU A 90 3.47 14.13 10.48
C LEU A 90 2.98 14.58 11.86
N SER A 91 3.08 13.69 12.86
CA SER A 91 2.51 13.92 14.20
C SER A 91 3.57 13.93 15.30
N ASN A 92 4.85 13.80 14.95
CA ASN A 92 5.96 13.68 15.90
C ASN A 92 5.74 12.54 16.91
N MET A 93 5.07 11.46 16.49
CA MET A 93 4.72 10.33 17.33
C MET A 93 5.98 9.58 17.77
N GLU A 94 6.04 9.24 19.06
CA GLU A 94 7.06 8.31 19.56
C GLU A 94 6.73 6.90 19.07
N ILE A 95 7.64 6.32 18.28
CA ILE A 95 7.48 4.99 17.69
C ILE A 95 8.33 3.92 18.39
N GLY A 96 9.10 4.30 19.42
CA GLY A 96 10.00 3.41 20.15
C GLY A 96 11.00 2.71 19.22
N LYS A 97 11.03 1.37 19.28
CA LYS A 97 11.88 0.50 18.43
C LYS A 97 11.19 0.06 17.13
N SER A 98 10.05 0.65 16.79
CA SER A 98 9.32 0.30 15.56
C SER A 98 10.13 0.69 14.31
N LEU A 99 9.79 0.05 13.19
CA LEU A 99 10.47 0.28 11.92
C LEU A 99 10.38 1.75 11.52
N PHE A 100 11.53 2.37 11.34
CA PHE A 100 11.66 3.74 10.87
C PHE A 100 12.54 3.77 9.63
N ASP A 101 12.03 4.43 8.60
CA ASP A 101 12.74 4.62 7.35
C ASP A 101 13.20 6.08 7.24
N GLU A 102 14.49 6.32 7.51
CA GLU A 102 15.07 7.66 7.53
C GLU A 102 15.04 8.32 6.15
N GLU A 103 15.37 7.57 5.09
CA GLU A 103 15.30 8.07 3.71
C GLU A 103 13.85 8.34 3.29
N GLY A 104 12.95 7.40 3.63
CA GLY A 104 11.51 7.57 3.45
C GLY A 104 10.93 8.77 4.19
N SER A 105 11.48 9.13 5.36
CA SER A 105 10.96 10.24 6.17
C SER A 105 11.06 11.60 5.45
N LYS A 106 12.11 11.81 4.67
CA LYS A 106 12.40 13.07 3.96
C LYS A 106 11.35 13.40 2.89
N ILE A 107 10.68 12.38 2.36
CA ILE A 107 9.71 12.53 1.26
C ILE A 107 8.25 12.48 1.72
N VAL A 108 7.97 12.11 2.98
CA VAL A 108 6.59 11.99 3.50
C VAL A 108 5.82 13.29 3.32
N HIS A 109 6.44 14.43 3.60
CA HIS A 109 5.81 15.74 3.42
C HIS A 109 5.43 15.99 1.95
N LYS A 110 6.34 15.70 1.01
CA LYS A 110 6.10 15.83 -0.43
C LYS A 110 4.95 14.92 -0.89
N LEU A 111 4.88 13.69 -0.38
CA LEU A 111 3.79 12.76 -0.69
C LEU A 111 2.44 13.27 -0.17
N CYS A 112 2.42 13.81 1.05
CA CYS A 112 1.20 14.39 1.63
C CYS A 112 0.74 15.63 0.87
N GLU A 113 1.67 16.48 0.43
CA GLU A 113 1.36 17.62 -0.42
C GLU A 113 0.81 17.19 -1.78
N LYS A 114 1.44 16.20 -2.44
CA LYS A 114 0.95 15.64 -3.71
C LYS A 114 -0.45 15.05 -3.54
N ALA A 115 -0.70 14.32 -2.46
CA ALA A 115 -2.02 13.77 -2.14
C ALA A 115 -3.06 14.88 -1.98
N LYS A 116 -2.76 15.94 -1.21
CA LYS A 116 -3.64 17.11 -1.06
C LYS A 116 -3.93 17.81 -2.39
N GLN A 117 -2.90 18.02 -3.21
CA GLN A 117 -3.05 18.64 -4.54
C GLN A 117 -3.94 17.81 -5.47
N LYS A 118 -3.88 16.48 -5.36
CA LYS A 118 -4.70 15.55 -6.17
C LYS A 118 -6.07 15.27 -5.55
N GLY A 119 -6.37 15.81 -4.37
CA GLY A 119 -7.62 15.53 -3.65
C GLY A 119 -7.72 14.10 -3.12
N VAL A 120 -6.58 13.43 -2.91
CA VAL A 120 -6.53 12.06 -2.38
C VAL A 120 -6.57 12.10 -0.86
N ILE A 121 -7.47 11.32 -0.26
CA ILE A 121 -7.57 11.18 1.19
C ILE A 121 -6.58 10.10 1.65
N LEU A 122 -5.61 10.48 2.47
CA LEU A 122 -4.68 9.54 3.11
C LEU A 122 -5.22 9.10 4.47
N HIS A 123 -5.44 7.80 4.62
CA HIS A 123 -5.86 7.18 5.86
C HIS A 123 -4.66 6.53 6.56
N LEU A 124 -4.40 6.95 7.78
CA LEU A 124 -3.33 6.44 8.63
C LEU A 124 -3.92 5.77 9.87
N PRO A 125 -3.25 4.74 10.42
CA PRO A 125 -3.63 4.13 11.69
C PRO A 125 -3.61 5.15 12.84
N VAL A 126 -4.62 5.08 13.69
CA VAL A 126 -4.83 5.94 14.86
C VAL A 126 -4.46 5.25 16.18
N ASP A 127 -4.38 3.92 16.15
CA ASP A 127 -3.99 3.08 17.27
C ASP A 127 -3.16 1.90 16.78
N PHE A 128 -2.26 1.43 17.65
CA PHE A 128 -1.36 0.33 17.35
C PHE A 128 -1.38 -0.68 18.48
N ILE A 129 -1.20 -1.95 18.12
CA ILE A 129 -0.86 -3.00 19.08
C ILE A 129 0.66 -3.07 19.11
N THR A 130 1.24 -2.73 20.25
CA THR A 130 2.67 -2.78 20.52
C THR A 130 3.01 -4.08 21.25
N ALA A 131 4.22 -4.58 21.04
CA ALA A 131 4.72 -5.79 21.70
C ALA A 131 6.09 -5.50 22.30
N SER A 132 6.39 -6.12 23.44
CA SER A 132 7.68 -5.93 24.12
C SER A 132 8.88 -6.47 23.31
N LYS A 133 8.64 -7.46 22.44
CA LYS A 133 9.63 -8.09 21.55
C LYS A 133 8.97 -8.59 20.27
N PHE A 134 9.77 -8.78 19.22
CA PHE A 134 9.31 -9.40 17.96
C PHE A 134 9.30 -10.92 18.10
N ALA A 135 8.31 -11.46 18.82
CA ALA A 135 8.11 -12.89 19.03
C ALA A 135 6.62 -13.18 19.26
N GLU A 136 6.16 -14.40 18.93
CA GLU A 136 4.76 -14.80 19.10
C GLU A 136 4.30 -14.78 20.56
N ASP A 137 5.23 -14.96 21.50
CA ASP A 137 4.99 -14.99 22.95
C ASP A 137 5.13 -13.60 23.61
N ALA A 138 5.23 -12.53 22.82
CA ALA A 138 5.38 -11.19 23.34
C ALA A 138 4.07 -10.69 23.97
N GLU A 139 4.18 -10.07 25.15
CA GLU A 139 3.07 -9.34 25.76
C GLU A 139 2.67 -8.18 24.85
N ALA A 140 1.40 -8.17 24.45
CA ALA A 140 0.81 -7.17 23.58
C ALA A 140 0.06 -6.11 24.40
N SER A 141 0.36 -4.85 24.15
CA SER A 141 -0.34 -3.69 24.71
C SER A 141 -0.95 -2.86 23.59
N ARG A 142 -2.08 -2.21 23.86
CA ARG A 142 -2.70 -1.29 22.91
C ARG A 142 -2.34 0.14 23.26
N GLU A 143 -1.75 0.86 22.32
CA GLU A 143 -1.50 2.28 22.45
C GLU A 143 -2.38 3.03 21.45
N CYS A 144 -3.32 3.82 21.98
CA CYS A 144 -4.11 4.77 21.19
C CYS A 144 -3.37 6.10 21.16
N HIS A 145 -3.12 6.63 19.95
CA HIS A 145 -2.53 7.96 19.82
C HIS A 145 -3.58 8.96 19.37
N SER A 146 -3.78 10.00 20.16
CA SER A 146 -4.73 11.06 19.81
C SER A 146 -4.09 12.03 18.81
N THR A 147 -4.73 12.13 17.63
CA THR A 147 -4.77 13.30 16.74
C THR A 147 -3.73 13.36 15.62
N ILE A 148 -4.19 13.06 14.40
CA ILE A 148 -3.70 13.70 13.18
C ILE A 148 -4.72 14.79 12.82
N ARG A 149 -4.36 16.07 12.99
CA ARG A 149 -5.22 17.17 12.51
C ARG A 149 -5.22 17.15 10.97
N ASN A 150 -6.43 17.16 10.39
CA ASN A 150 -6.78 17.07 8.95
C ASN A 150 -7.19 15.69 8.39
N CYS A 151 -7.46 14.69 9.23
CA CYS A 151 -8.16 13.48 8.79
C CYS A 151 -9.53 13.41 9.50
N SER A 152 -10.57 13.00 8.77
CA SER A 152 -11.96 12.92 9.25
C SER A 152 -12.01 12.17 10.58
N ARG A 153 -12.51 12.83 11.62
CA ARG A 153 -12.71 12.21 12.93
C ARG A 153 -13.84 11.19 12.80
N LEU A 154 -13.49 9.91 12.77
CA LEU A 154 -14.41 8.83 13.07
C LEU A 154 -13.98 8.28 14.42
N ASP A 155 -14.83 8.44 15.44
CA ASP A 155 -14.63 7.81 16.74
C ASP A 155 -14.56 6.29 16.54
N GLY A 156 -13.37 5.69 16.73
CA GLY A 156 -13.19 4.25 16.53
C GLY A 156 -11.73 3.82 16.39
N ASN A 157 -11.52 2.52 16.57
CA ASN A 157 -10.26 1.81 16.34
C ASN A 157 -9.84 1.90 14.86
N THR A 158 -8.54 1.81 14.55
CA THR A 158 -8.00 1.79 13.18
C THR A 158 -8.71 0.80 12.28
N LEU A 159 -9.03 -0.39 12.81
CA LEU A 159 -9.79 -1.40 12.06
C LEU A 159 -11.15 -0.88 11.61
N HIS A 160 -11.89 -0.21 12.50
CA HIS A 160 -13.19 0.37 12.16
C HIS A 160 -13.05 1.52 11.15
N LEU A 161 -11.99 2.33 11.24
CA LEU A 161 -11.70 3.36 10.24
C LEU A 161 -11.47 2.73 8.85
N PHE A 162 -10.61 1.72 8.78
CA PHE A 162 -10.28 1.05 7.52
C PHE A 162 -11.47 0.25 6.96
N ASP A 163 -12.26 -0.41 7.80
CA ASP A 163 -13.47 -1.13 7.38
C ASP A 163 -14.48 -0.18 6.72
N ASN A 164 -14.74 0.98 7.32
CA ASN A 164 -15.65 1.97 6.75
C ASN A 164 -15.18 2.49 5.38
N VAL A 165 -13.87 2.72 5.25
CA VAL A 165 -13.26 3.17 3.99
C VAL A 165 -13.35 2.07 2.92
N VAL A 166 -13.08 0.83 3.29
CA VAL A 166 -13.19 -0.33 2.38
C VAL A 166 -14.63 -0.53 1.92
N ILE A 167 -15.61 -0.52 2.83
CA ILE A 167 -17.04 -0.68 2.49
C ILE A 167 -17.48 0.41 1.51
N LYS A 168 -17.10 1.66 1.76
CA LYS A 168 -17.44 2.79 0.89
C LYS A 168 -16.80 2.69 -0.49
N SER A 169 -15.60 2.12 -0.60
CA SER A 169 -14.91 1.91 -1.89
C SER A 169 -15.42 0.72 -2.70
N ALA A 170 -16.12 -0.22 -2.07
CA ALA A 170 -16.68 -1.40 -2.70
C ALA A 170 -18.15 -1.22 -3.15
N SER A 171 -18.73 -0.04 -2.90
CA SER A 171 -20.12 0.33 -3.24
C SER A 171 -20.16 1.19 -4.50
#